data_AF-A0A969VZ59-F1
#
_entry.id   AF-A0A969VZ59-F1
#
_cell.length_a   1.000
_cell.length_b   1.000
_cell.length_c   1.000
_cell.angle_alpha   90.00
_cell.angle_beta   90.00
_cell.angle_gamma   90.00
#
_symmetry.space_group_name_H-M   'P 1'
#
loop_
_entity.id
_entity.type
_entity.pdbx_description
1 polymer ?
#
loop_
_entity_poly.entity_id
_entity_poly.type
_entity_poly.pdbx_seq_one_letter_code
_entity_poly.pdbx_strand_id
1 'polypeptide(L)'
;MLAQGQENNLRKDPSFIEKALFAGDLEEAGYDARVIQDALNVNRSHTSHMRKVRDAFPREVLERIGAAPSIGWKRWYELAVRVLDRKIDVLSVHPGPFPEGSTSDERFAAWQKALPLSETAKPERAETGKASLRIAAQDGSALGEIDLTKGTLSFRPSARQRDFAKWLHMNAEPAFRRLHEEFLSQSTKKD
;
A
#
# COMPACT_ATOMS: atom_id res chain seq x y z
N MET A 1 -18.22 -40.31 -30.48
CA MET A 1 -17.85 -39.95 -29.10
C MET A 1 -16.38 -39.55 -29.10
N LEU A 2 -16.06 -38.35 -29.60
CA LEU A 2 -14.69 -37.81 -29.70
C LEU A 2 -14.58 -36.38 -29.15
N ALA A 3 -15.69 -35.83 -28.61
CA ALA A 3 -15.74 -34.43 -28.16
C ALA A 3 -15.35 -34.24 -26.67
N GLN A 4 -15.47 -35.28 -25.83
CA GLN A 4 -15.26 -35.14 -24.38
C GLN A 4 -13.79 -35.19 -23.94
N GLY A 5 -12.87 -35.59 -24.84
CA GLY A 5 -11.42 -35.69 -24.55
C GLY A 5 -10.64 -34.41 -24.83
N GLN A 6 -11.17 -33.49 -25.65
CA GLN A 6 -10.55 -32.19 -25.94
C GLN A 6 -10.95 -31.11 -24.91
N GLU A 7 -12.15 -31.20 -24.33
CA GLU A 7 -12.64 -30.20 -23.36
C GLU A 7 -11.92 -30.25 -22.00
N ASN A 8 -11.29 -31.37 -21.63
CA ASN A 8 -10.51 -31.47 -20.40
C ASN A 8 -9.08 -30.91 -20.51
N ASN A 9 -8.58 -30.68 -21.73
CA ASN A 9 -7.17 -30.32 -21.98
C ASN A 9 -6.86 -28.82 -21.83
N LEU A 10 -7.88 -28.00 -21.52
CA LEU A 10 -7.75 -26.57 -21.27
C LEU A 10 -8.22 -26.15 -19.88
N ARG A 11 -8.45 -27.11 -18.98
CA ARG A 11 -8.76 -26.80 -17.59
C ARG A 11 -7.48 -26.30 -16.92
N LYS A 12 -7.21 -25.00 -17.07
CA LYS A 12 -6.15 -24.31 -16.34
C LYS A 12 -6.36 -24.61 -14.86
N ASP A 13 -5.32 -25.10 -14.21
CA ASP A 13 -5.33 -25.24 -12.76
C ASP A 13 -5.65 -23.88 -12.14
N PRO A 14 -6.61 -23.80 -11.20
CA PRO A 14 -6.94 -22.53 -10.58
C PRO A 14 -5.72 -22.01 -9.82
N SER A 15 -5.53 -20.70 -9.90
CA SER A 15 -4.45 -20.01 -9.24
C SER A 15 -4.53 -20.16 -7.72
N PHE A 16 -3.44 -19.84 -7.04
CA PHE A 16 -3.41 -19.85 -5.58
C PHE A 16 -4.51 -18.95 -4.97
N ILE A 17 -4.79 -17.78 -5.56
CA ILE A 17 -5.82 -16.86 -5.07
C ILE A 17 -7.23 -17.39 -5.32
N GLU A 18 -7.48 -17.99 -6.48
CA GLU A 18 -8.77 -18.62 -6.78
C GLU A 18 -9.06 -19.75 -5.80
N LYS A 19 -8.06 -20.61 -5.53
CA LYS A 19 -8.15 -21.65 -4.50
C LYS A 19 -8.33 -21.08 -3.10
N ALA A 20 -7.68 -19.96 -2.77
CA ALA A 20 -7.81 -19.33 -1.47
C ALA A 20 -9.22 -18.76 -1.25
N LEU A 21 -9.78 -18.06 -2.24
CA LEU A 21 -11.15 -17.53 -2.18
C LEU A 21 -12.16 -18.66 -2.04
N PHE A 22 -12.03 -19.71 -2.85
CA PHE A 22 -12.91 -20.89 -2.75
C PHE A 22 -12.78 -21.62 -1.41
N ALA A 23 -11.57 -21.76 -0.88
CA ALA A 23 -11.36 -22.28 0.47
C ALA A 23 -12.13 -21.45 1.50
N GLY A 24 -12.14 -20.12 1.32
CA GLY A 24 -12.89 -19.22 2.17
C GLY A 24 -14.40 -19.38 2.09
N ASP A 25 -14.93 -19.55 0.89
CA ASP A 25 -16.37 -19.81 0.67
C ASP A 25 -16.80 -21.11 1.38
N LEU A 26 -15.97 -22.16 1.30
CA LEU A 26 -16.24 -23.42 1.99
C LEU A 26 -16.12 -23.29 3.53
N GLU A 27 -15.14 -22.53 4.02
CA GLU A 27 -15.03 -22.26 5.46
C GLU A 27 -16.25 -21.51 5.99
N GLU A 28 -16.73 -20.50 5.26
CA GLU A 28 -17.91 -19.71 5.61
C GLU A 28 -19.20 -20.53 5.56
N ALA A 29 -19.30 -21.48 4.62
CA ALA A 29 -20.38 -22.46 4.55
C ALA A 29 -20.31 -23.55 5.63
N GLY A 30 -19.28 -23.54 6.50
CA GLY A 30 -19.16 -24.45 7.64
C GLY A 30 -18.56 -25.82 7.34
N TYR A 31 -17.89 -25.99 6.19
CA TYR A 31 -17.20 -27.25 5.87
C TYR A 31 -15.95 -27.46 6.75
N ASP A 32 -15.68 -28.72 7.11
CA ASP A 32 -14.49 -29.08 7.89
C ASP A 32 -13.19 -28.87 7.10
N ALA A 33 -12.12 -28.51 7.80
CA ALA A 33 -10.82 -28.24 7.20
C ALA A 33 -10.25 -29.41 6.37
N ARG A 34 -10.56 -30.67 6.72
CA ARG A 34 -10.16 -31.84 5.92
C ARG A 34 -10.92 -31.93 4.60
N VAL A 35 -12.23 -31.68 4.63
CA VAL A 35 -13.08 -31.66 3.44
C VAL A 35 -12.59 -30.60 2.45
N ILE A 36 -12.21 -29.42 2.96
CA ILE A 36 -11.66 -28.32 2.15
C ILE A 36 -10.31 -28.71 1.52
N GLN A 37 -9.42 -29.34 2.29
CA GLN A 37 -8.14 -29.85 1.81
C GLN A 37 -8.31 -30.87 0.68
N ASP A 38 -9.22 -31.82 0.87
CA ASP A 38 -9.52 -32.87 -0.10
C ASP A 38 -10.15 -32.27 -1.38
N ALA A 39 -11.12 -31.35 -1.23
CA ALA A 39 -11.78 -30.68 -2.36
C ALA A 39 -10.81 -29.85 -3.21
N LEU A 40 -9.81 -29.23 -2.59
CA LEU A 40 -8.79 -28.42 -3.26
C LEU A 40 -7.56 -29.23 -3.71
N ASN A 41 -7.47 -30.50 -3.31
CA ASN A 41 -6.29 -31.34 -3.45
C ASN A 41 -5.02 -30.64 -2.93
N VAL A 42 -5.09 -30.11 -1.69
CA VAL A 42 -3.98 -29.40 -1.02
C VAL A 42 -3.77 -29.90 0.40
N ASN A 43 -2.56 -29.69 0.92
CA ASN A 43 -2.25 -30.05 2.29
C ASN A 43 -2.66 -28.95 3.30
N ARG A 44 -2.63 -29.31 4.59
CA ARG A 44 -2.91 -28.40 5.71
C ARG A 44 -2.07 -27.12 5.70
N SER A 45 -0.78 -27.21 5.38
CA SER A 45 0.11 -26.03 5.33
C SER A 45 -0.34 -25.05 4.24
N HIS A 46 -0.72 -25.56 3.07
CA HIS A 46 -1.17 -24.74 1.95
C HIS A 46 -2.48 -24.01 2.29
N THR A 47 -3.43 -24.72 2.90
CA THR A 47 -4.69 -24.14 3.39
C THR A 47 -4.44 -23.09 4.47
N SER A 48 -3.45 -23.30 5.35
CA SER A 48 -3.02 -22.30 6.33
C SER A 48 -2.41 -21.05 5.68
N HIS A 49 -1.64 -21.20 4.60
CA HIS A 49 -1.12 -20.05 3.85
C HIS A 49 -2.25 -19.28 3.14
N MET A 50 -3.23 -19.99 2.57
CA MET A 50 -4.42 -19.38 1.96
C MET A 50 -5.20 -18.54 2.99
N ARG A 51 -5.43 -19.10 4.19
CA ARG A 51 -6.07 -18.37 5.28
C ARG A 51 -5.27 -17.13 5.68
N LYS A 52 -3.96 -17.25 5.86
CA LYS A 52 -3.08 -16.11 6.19
C LYS A 52 -3.18 -14.99 5.16
N VAL A 53 -3.27 -15.34 3.88
CA VAL A 53 -3.43 -14.35 2.79
C VAL A 53 -4.80 -13.69 2.84
N ARG A 54 -5.87 -14.44 3.11
CA ARG A 54 -7.22 -13.89 3.31
C ARG A 54 -7.36 -13.02 4.56
N ASP A 55 -6.63 -13.34 5.62
CA ASP A 55 -6.58 -12.51 6.84
C ASP A 55 -5.90 -11.16 6.56
N ALA A 56 -4.89 -11.17 5.68
CA ALA A 56 -4.14 -9.97 5.31
C ALA A 56 -4.85 -9.11 4.25
N PHE A 57 -5.54 -9.75 3.30
CA PHE A 57 -6.17 -9.12 2.15
C PHE A 57 -7.67 -9.46 2.13
N PRO A 58 -8.56 -8.49 2.41
CA PRO A 58 -9.99 -8.69 2.28
C PRO A 58 -10.39 -9.15 0.87
N ARG A 59 -11.51 -9.87 0.75
CA ARG A 59 -12.00 -10.44 -0.51
C ARG A 59 -12.00 -9.42 -1.66
N GLU A 60 -12.51 -8.22 -1.41
CA GLU A 60 -12.57 -7.15 -2.40
C GLU A 60 -11.20 -6.75 -2.97
N VAL A 61 -10.14 -6.82 -2.17
CA VAL A 61 -8.76 -6.56 -2.61
C VAL A 61 -8.24 -7.72 -3.46
N LEU A 62 -8.47 -8.96 -3.00
CA LEU A 62 -8.07 -10.16 -3.73
C LEU A 62 -8.76 -10.25 -5.10
N GLU A 63 -10.05 -9.93 -5.17
CA GLU A 63 -10.81 -9.87 -6.42
C GLU A 63 -10.32 -8.73 -7.32
N ARG A 64 -10.03 -7.55 -6.75
CA ARG A 64 -9.47 -6.41 -7.47
C ARG A 64 -8.08 -6.73 -8.06
N ILE A 65 -7.27 -7.55 -7.39
CA ILE A 65 -6.00 -8.04 -7.94
C ILE A 65 -6.26 -9.13 -8.98
N GLY A 66 -7.13 -10.09 -8.67
CA GLY A 66 -7.44 -11.25 -9.51
C GLY A 66 -6.45 -12.40 -9.35
N ALA A 67 -6.56 -13.40 -10.24
CA ALA A 67 -5.91 -14.70 -10.11
C ALA A 67 -4.38 -14.66 -9.90
N ALA A 68 -3.68 -13.74 -10.56
CA ALA A 68 -2.24 -13.55 -10.47
C ALA A 68 -1.41 -14.87 -10.61
N PRO A 69 -1.63 -15.67 -11.67
CA PRO A 69 -1.16 -17.05 -11.76
C PRO A 69 0.37 -17.22 -11.71
N SER A 70 1.15 -16.24 -12.19
CA SER A 70 2.62 -16.35 -12.24
C SER A 70 3.29 -15.96 -10.91
N ILE A 71 2.54 -15.43 -9.93
CA ILE A 71 3.11 -14.96 -8.65
C ILE A 71 3.44 -16.12 -7.72
N GLY A 72 2.58 -17.15 -7.69
CA GLY A 72 2.71 -18.32 -6.83
C GLY A 72 2.44 -18.02 -5.34
N TRP A 73 2.21 -19.10 -4.58
CA TRP A 73 1.76 -19.01 -3.18
C TRP A 73 2.80 -18.36 -2.24
N LYS A 74 4.10 -18.56 -2.47
CA LYS A 74 5.17 -18.05 -1.58
C LYS A 74 5.18 -16.54 -1.52
N ARG A 75 5.14 -15.87 -2.69
CA ARG A 75 5.16 -14.40 -2.76
C ARG A 75 3.90 -13.78 -2.16
N TRP A 76 2.74 -14.39 -2.39
CA TRP A 76 1.49 -13.99 -1.74
C TRP A 76 1.56 -14.11 -0.22
N TYR A 77 2.09 -15.24 0.27
CA TYR A 77 2.25 -15.48 1.70
C TYR A 77 3.25 -14.52 2.35
N GLU A 78 4.43 -14.31 1.75
CA GLU A 78 5.43 -13.34 2.23
C GLU A 78 4.85 -11.93 2.32
N LEU A 79 4.08 -11.53 1.31
CA LEU A 79 3.40 -10.24 1.30
C LEU A 79 2.37 -10.13 2.43
N ALA A 80 1.54 -11.17 2.61
CA ALA A 80 0.53 -11.23 3.67
C ALA A 80 1.14 -11.19 5.07
N VAL A 81 2.25 -11.90 5.29
CA VAL A 81 3.00 -11.84 6.57
C VAL A 81 3.43 -10.42 6.86
N ARG A 82 4.03 -9.71 5.90
CA ARG A 82 4.48 -8.32 6.08
C ARG A 82 3.33 -7.34 6.33
N VAL A 83 2.19 -7.54 5.64
CA VAL A 83 0.98 -6.74 5.85
C VAL A 83 0.44 -6.90 7.27
N LEU A 84 0.31 -8.15 7.74
CA LEU A 84 -0.20 -8.44 9.07
C LEU A 84 0.76 -7.98 10.18
N ASP A 85 2.06 -8.23 10.02
CA ASP A 85 3.09 -7.83 10.99
C ASP A 85 3.11 -6.32 11.20
N ARG A 86 3.01 -5.56 10.10
CA ARG A 86 2.98 -4.08 10.11
C ARG A 86 1.60 -3.49 10.36
N LYS A 87 0.56 -4.34 10.49
CA LYS A 87 -0.84 -3.93 10.64
C LYS A 87 -1.27 -2.91 9.59
N ILE A 88 -0.89 -3.16 8.34
CA ILE A 88 -1.22 -2.28 7.21
C ILE A 88 -2.72 -2.42 6.92
N ASP A 89 -3.42 -1.29 6.91
CA ASP A 89 -4.79 -1.24 6.40
C ASP A 89 -4.77 -1.26 4.87
N VAL A 90 -4.93 -2.45 4.32
CA VAL A 90 -4.87 -2.69 2.87
C VAL A 90 -6.01 -1.98 2.12
N LEU A 91 -7.14 -1.68 2.76
CA LEU A 91 -8.26 -0.97 2.10
C LEU A 91 -7.95 0.51 1.87
N SER A 92 -7.11 1.09 2.73
CA SER A 92 -6.62 2.46 2.56
C SER A 92 -5.58 2.62 1.42
N VAL A 93 -5.07 1.51 0.89
CA VAL A 93 -4.06 1.51 -0.17
C VAL A 93 -4.75 1.57 -1.53
N HIS A 94 -4.41 2.60 -2.29
CA HIS A 94 -4.94 2.82 -3.63
C HIS A 94 -3.79 2.78 -4.63
N PRO A 95 -3.44 1.61 -5.21
CA PRO A 95 -2.33 1.46 -6.16
C PRO A 95 -2.56 2.17 -7.52
N GLY A 96 -3.58 3.03 -7.61
CA GLY A 96 -3.98 3.78 -8.79
C GLY A 96 -5.10 3.11 -9.58
N PRO A 97 -5.65 3.80 -10.59
CA PRO A 97 -6.43 3.14 -11.61
C PRO A 97 -5.51 2.17 -12.36
N PHE A 98 -5.96 0.93 -12.56
CA PHE A 98 -5.25 0.01 -13.43
C PHE A 98 -5.54 0.41 -14.89
N PRO A 99 -4.52 0.58 -15.73
CA PRO A 99 -4.73 0.77 -17.17
C PRO A 99 -5.64 -0.30 -17.76
N GLU A 100 -6.40 0.08 -18.79
CA GLU A 100 -7.20 -0.88 -19.54
C GLU A 100 -6.30 -1.97 -20.11
N GLY A 101 -6.67 -3.24 -19.90
CA GLY A 101 -5.86 -4.39 -20.31
C GLY A 101 -4.79 -4.84 -19.30
N SER A 102 -4.63 -4.19 -18.14
CA SER A 102 -3.70 -4.68 -17.11
C SER A 102 -4.02 -6.12 -16.68
N THR A 103 -3.00 -6.96 -16.67
CA THR A 103 -3.03 -8.34 -16.19
C THR A 103 -3.15 -8.38 -14.66
N SER A 104 -3.63 -9.49 -14.10
CA SER A 104 -3.66 -9.67 -12.64
C SER A 104 -2.28 -9.63 -11.99
N ASP A 105 -1.24 -10.04 -12.72
CA ASP A 105 0.15 -10.04 -12.24
C ASP A 105 0.67 -8.60 -12.09
N GLU A 106 0.34 -7.73 -13.05
CA GLU A 106 0.65 -6.30 -12.98
C GLU A 106 -0.12 -5.61 -11.85
N ARG A 107 -1.38 -5.98 -11.64
CA ARG A 107 -2.16 -5.48 -10.50
C ARG A 107 -1.53 -5.91 -9.18
N PHE A 108 -1.09 -7.16 -9.05
CA PHE A 108 -0.34 -7.62 -7.87
C PHE A 108 0.93 -6.79 -7.66
N ALA A 109 1.72 -6.56 -8.71
CA ALA A 109 2.94 -5.76 -8.62
C ALA A 109 2.67 -4.31 -8.18
N ALA A 110 1.59 -3.70 -8.68
CA ALA A 110 1.16 -2.37 -8.27
C ALA A 110 0.78 -2.32 -6.78
N TRP A 111 0.03 -3.32 -6.29
CA TRP A 111 -0.27 -3.48 -4.87
C TRP A 111 1.00 -3.68 -4.03
N GLN A 112 1.90 -4.57 -4.47
CA GLN A 112 3.17 -4.81 -3.79
C GLN A 112 4.00 -3.53 -3.65
N LYS A 113 4.01 -2.66 -4.67
CA LYS A 113 4.72 -1.38 -4.67
C LYS A 113 4.03 -0.31 -3.81
N ALA A 114 2.70 -0.29 -3.79
CA ALA A 114 1.93 0.69 -3.05
C ALA A 114 1.88 0.41 -1.54
N LEU A 115 2.07 -0.86 -1.15
CA LEU A 115 2.11 -1.24 0.26
C LEU A 115 3.39 -0.69 0.94
N PRO A 116 3.29 -0.08 2.13
CA PRO A 116 4.43 0.49 2.85
C PRO A 116 5.30 -0.59 3.54
N LEU A 117 6.00 -1.41 2.73
CA LEU A 117 6.69 -2.64 3.17
C LEU A 117 8.21 -2.50 3.39
N SER A 118 8.80 -1.32 3.20
CA SER A 118 10.26 -1.12 3.27
C SER A 118 10.88 -1.50 4.62
N GLU A 119 11.96 -2.30 4.59
CA GLU A 119 12.73 -2.80 5.75
C GLU A 119 13.78 -1.81 6.30
N THR A 120 13.98 -0.65 5.68
CA THR A 120 14.79 0.45 6.23
C THR A 120 14.18 1.80 5.89
N ALA A 121 13.07 2.14 6.53
CA ALA A 121 12.60 3.52 6.58
C ALA A 121 11.88 3.78 7.90
N LYS A 122 12.59 4.48 8.79
CA LYS A 122 12.05 5.33 9.86
C LYS A 122 10.78 6.05 9.34
N PRO A 123 9.72 6.19 10.15
CA PRO A 123 8.37 6.41 9.66
C PRO A 123 8.28 7.69 8.83
N GLU A 124 8.15 7.54 7.51
CA GLU A 124 7.70 8.60 6.63
C GLU A 124 6.20 8.43 6.48
N ARG A 125 5.52 9.08 7.42
CA ARG A 125 4.08 9.18 7.55
C ARG A 125 3.62 10.28 6.63
N ALA A 126 2.76 9.96 5.65
CA ALA A 126 1.92 10.93 4.99
C ALA A 126 0.96 10.25 3.96
N GLU A 127 -0.36 10.47 3.88
CA GLU A 127 -1.32 11.29 4.63
C GLU A 127 -2.76 10.83 4.32
N THR A 128 -3.65 10.97 5.30
CA THR A 128 -4.94 11.64 5.12
C THR A 128 -5.37 12.12 6.50
N GLY A 129 -5.53 13.41 6.79
CA GLY A 129 -5.22 14.58 6.01
C GLY A 129 -4.50 15.61 6.87
N LYS A 130 -3.56 16.30 6.25
CA LYS A 130 -3.12 17.65 6.58
C LYS A 130 -2.57 18.24 5.30
N ALA A 131 -2.80 19.53 5.09
CA ALA A 131 -2.31 20.22 3.92
C ALA A 131 -0.78 20.28 3.99
N SER A 132 -0.11 19.27 3.43
CA SER A 132 1.31 19.31 3.15
C SER A 132 1.52 20.26 1.96
N LEU A 133 2.06 21.45 2.24
CA LEU A 133 2.32 22.47 1.23
C LEU A 133 3.72 22.27 0.65
N ARG A 134 3.79 22.01 -0.66
CA ARG A 134 5.07 21.97 -1.38
C ARG A 134 5.62 23.38 -1.57
N ILE A 135 6.85 23.60 -1.11
CA ILE A 135 7.58 24.85 -1.27
C ILE A 135 8.57 24.69 -2.42
N ALA A 136 8.47 25.60 -3.40
CA ALA A 136 9.46 25.75 -4.46
C ALA A 136 10.25 27.05 -4.26
N ALA A 137 11.52 27.05 -4.67
CA ALA A 137 12.33 28.26 -4.78
C ALA A 137 11.85 29.10 -5.98
N GLN A 138 12.31 30.35 -6.07
CA GLN A 138 11.95 31.25 -7.17
C GLN A 138 12.38 30.71 -8.55
N ASP A 139 13.40 29.85 -8.58
CA ASP A 139 13.89 29.17 -9.79
C ASP A 139 13.09 27.89 -10.14
N GLY A 140 12.02 27.60 -9.39
CA GLY A 140 11.17 26.42 -9.57
C GLY A 140 11.71 25.13 -8.95
N SER A 141 12.91 25.15 -8.33
CA SER A 141 13.45 23.97 -7.67
C SER A 141 12.71 23.65 -6.37
N ALA A 142 12.49 22.36 -6.09
CA ALA A 142 11.77 21.93 -4.90
C ALA A 142 12.63 22.17 -3.63
N LEU A 143 12.15 23.03 -2.73
CA LEU A 143 12.77 23.27 -1.43
C LEU A 143 12.39 22.21 -0.40
N GLY A 144 11.13 21.79 -0.40
CA GLY A 144 10.63 20.79 0.55
C GLY A 144 9.13 20.87 0.73
N GLU A 145 8.65 20.22 1.78
CA GLU A 145 7.24 20.17 2.17
C GLU A 145 7.08 20.78 3.57
N ILE A 146 6.01 21.56 3.78
CA ILE A 146 5.63 22.08 5.08
C ILE A 146 4.31 21.43 5.49
N ASP A 147 4.27 20.86 6.69
CA ASP A 147 3.06 20.30 7.28
C ASP A 147 2.64 21.09 8.52
N LEU A 148 1.35 21.36 8.66
CA LEU A 148 0.78 21.94 9.88
C LEU A 148 -0.09 20.91 10.60
N THR A 149 0.43 20.37 11.71
CA THR A 149 -0.16 19.23 12.41
C THR A 149 -0.51 19.60 13.86
N LYS A 150 -1.81 19.78 14.17
CA LYS A 150 -2.28 20.10 15.55
C LYS A 150 -1.53 21.30 16.18
N GLY A 151 -1.28 22.35 15.39
CA GLY A 151 -0.55 23.55 15.83
C GLY A 151 0.98 23.43 15.76
N THR A 152 1.53 22.26 15.44
CA THR A 152 2.96 22.08 15.17
C THR A 152 3.25 22.25 13.69
N LEU A 153 4.09 23.22 13.34
CA LEU A 153 4.63 23.39 11.98
C LEU A 153 5.88 22.52 11.82
N SER A 154 5.96 21.75 10.74
CA SER A 154 7.12 20.91 10.40
C SER A 154 7.56 21.21 8.98
N PHE A 155 8.87 21.34 8.77
CA PHE A 155 9.47 21.49 7.44
C PHE A 155 10.31 20.26 7.11
N ARG A 156 9.99 19.60 6.00
CA ARG A 156 10.77 18.49 5.42
C ARG A 156 11.52 18.99 4.18
N PRO A 157 12.84 19.16 4.24
CA PRO A 157 13.61 19.59 3.07
C PRO A 157 13.63 18.50 2.00
N SER A 158 13.68 18.90 0.72
CA SER A 158 13.91 17.97 -0.37
C SER A 158 15.33 17.38 -0.31
N ALA A 159 15.56 16.26 -0.99
CA ALA A 159 16.86 15.56 -0.96
C ALA A 159 18.05 16.44 -1.38
N ARG A 160 17.82 17.45 -2.23
CA ARG A 160 18.86 18.38 -2.71
C ARG A 160 19.09 19.57 -1.78
N GLN A 161 18.30 19.73 -0.72
CA GLN A 161 18.24 20.94 0.11
C GLN A 161 18.67 20.70 1.56
N ARG A 162 19.51 19.68 1.79
CA ARG A 162 19.99 19.30 3.13
C ARG A 162 20.84 20.39 3.76
N ASP A 163 21.66 21.09 2.98
CA ASP A 163 22.50 22.18 3.49
C ASP A 163 21.68 23.44 3.78
N PHE A 164 20.66 23.73 2.97
CA PHE A 164 19.68 24.76 3.29
C PHE A 164 18.94 24.48 4.60
N ALA A 165 18.56 23.22 4.86
CA ALA A 165 17.92 22.84 6.11
C ALA A 165 18.83 23.05 7.34
N LYS A 166 20.13 22.73 7.21
CA LYS A 166 21.12 23.02 8.27
C LYS A 166 21.27 24.52 8.51
N TRP A 167 21.38 25.30 7.42
CA TRP A 167 21.46 26.75 7.50
C TRP A 167 20.20 27.34 8.16
N LEU A 168 19.02 26.86 7.79
CA LEU A 168 17.75 27.31 8.38
C LEU A 168 17.69 27.00 9.88
N HIS A 169 18.17 25.83 10.32
CA HIS A 169 18.24 25.50 11.74
C HIS A 169 19.17 26.46 12.51
N MET A 170 20.34 26.78 11.97
CA MET A 170 21.29 27.70 12.60
C MET A 170 20.79 29.16 12.62
N ASN A 171 19.96 29.54 11.65
CA ASN A 171 19.42 30.90 11.51
C ASN A 171 17.95 30.98 11.91
N ALA A 172 17.41 29.96 12.58
CA ALA A 172 15.99 29.84 12.86
C ALA A 172 15.49 31.03 13.69
N GLU A 173 16.19 31.34 14.78
CA GLU A 173 15.77 32.40 15.70
C GLU A 173 15.63 33.79 15.03
N PRO A 174 16.65 34.36 14.36
CA PRO A 174 16.49 35.63 13.67
C PRO A 174 15.47 35.56 12.52
N ALA A 175 15.37 34.44 11.80
CA ALA A 175 14.39 34.27 10.73
C ALA A 175 12.94 34.29 11.23
N PHE A 176 12.65 33.55 12.31
CA PHE A 176 11.31 33.48 12.89
C PHE A 176 10.88 34.80 13.54
N ARG A 177 11.81 35.57 14.14
CA ARG A 177 11.49 36.92 14.63
C ARG A 177 11.00 37.82 13.50
N ARG A 178 11.73 37.88 12.38
CA ARG A 178 11.35 38.69 11.22
C ARG A 178 9.98 38.28 10.67
N LEU A 179 9.73 36.98 10.52
CA LEU A 179 8.45 36.45 10.05
C LEU A 179 7.29 36.79 11.01
N HIS A 180 7.54 36.77 12.32
CA HIS A 180 6.55 37.15 13.31
C HIS A 180 6.23 38.65 13.27
N GLU A 181 7.24 39.50 13.09
CA GLU A 181 7.04 40.94 12.88
C GLU A 181 6.23 41.24 11.61
N GLU A 182 6.56 40.57 10.49
CA GLU A 182 5.79 40.65 9.25
C GLU A 182 4.33 40.23 9.46
N PHE A 183 4.09 39.11 10.15
CA PHE A 183 2.74 38.63 10.49
C PHE A 183 1.94 39.63 11.32
N LEU A 184 2.56 40.21 12.36
CA LEU A 184 1.91 41.25 13.17
C LEU A 184 1.57 42.45 12.30
N SER A 185 2.49 42.94 11.46
CA SER A 185 2.28 44.11 10.61
C SER A 185 1.14 43.95 9.59
N GLN A 186 0.91 42.72 9.11
CA GLN A 186 -0.19 42.39 8.21
C GLN A 186 -1.52 42.26 8.95
N SER A 187 -1.48 41.81 10.20
CA SER A 187 -2.67 41.66 11.04
C SER A 187 -3.21 43.02 11.49
N THR A 188 -2.34 43.97 11.84
CA THR A 188 -2.75 45.34 12.23
C THR A 188 -3.26 46.20 11.07
N LYS A 189 -3.01 45.81 9.81
CA LYS A 189 -3.49 46.52 8.61
C LYS A 189 -4.90 46.09 8.16
N LYS A 190 -5.48 45.07 8.81
CA LYS A 190 -6.72 44.42 8.38
C LYS A 190 -7.94 44.83 9.22
N ASP A 191 -7.76 45.71 10.19
CA ASP A 191 -8.79 46.47 10.92
C ASP A 191 -8.80 47.92 10.43
#